data_AF-A0A936KJW5-F1
#
_entry.id   AF-A0A936KJW5-F1
#
_cell.length_a   1.000
_cell.length_b   1.000
_cell.length_c   1.000
_cell.angle_alpha   90.00
_cell.angle_beta   90.00
_cell.angle_gamma   90.00
#
_symmetry.space_group_name_H-M   'P 1'
#
loop_
_entity.id
_entity.type
_entity.pdbx_description
1 polymer ?
#
loop_
_entity_poly.entity_id
_entity_poly.type
_entity_poly.pdbx_seq_one_letter_code
_entity_poly.pdbx_strand_id
1 'polypeptide(L)' 'METVLVQINNIKAYRLLEDLEDLQIIKVLTKSIQPQQKLSEKYSGKLPTDVADDLQNYVNHSRDEWNNHSI' A
#
# COMPACT_ATOMS: atom_id res chain seq x y z
N MET A 1 4.18 -21.86 -30.38
CA MET A 1 4.60 -20.63 -29.67
C MET A 1 5.43 -21.07 -28.48
N GLU A 2 6.56 -20.43 -28.24
CA GLU A 2 7.46 -20.75 -27.15
C GLU A 2 7.37 -19.66 -26.10
N THR A 3 7.30 -20.04 -24.83
CA THR A 3 7.13 -19.10 -23.72
C THR A 3 8.38 -19.13 -22.86
N VAL A 4 9.04 -17.98 -22.75
CA VAL A 4 10.27 -17.82 -21.98
C VAL A 4 9.96 -17.02 -20.72
N LEU A 5 10.40 -17.54 -19.57
CA LEU A 5 10.29 -16.84 -18.28
C LEU A 5 11.53 -15.97 -18.10
N VAL A 6 11.32 -14.66 -17.98
CA VAL A 6 12.41 -13.68 -17.85
C VAL A 6 12.35 -13.05 -16.45
N GLN A 7 13.48 -13.09 -15.73
CA GLN A 7 13.63 -12.40 -14.45
C GLN A 7 14.21 -11.00 -14.66
N ILE A 8 13.51 -9.99 -14.16
CA ILE A 8 13.94 -8.60 -14.23
C ILE A 8 14.79 -8.27 -13.00
N ASN A 9 16.07 -7.99 -13.21
CA ASN A 9 17.00 -7.64 -12.13
C ASN A 9 17.16 -6.13 -11.91
N ASN A 10 16.59 -5.29 -12.80
CA ASN A 10 16.70 -3.84 -12.72
C ASN A 10 15.41 -3.17 -13.17
N ILE A 11 14.88 -2.25 -12.36
CA ILE A 11 13.67 -1.50 -12.66
C ILE A 11 13.77 -0.66 -13.94
N LYS A 12 14.96 -0.27 -14.39
CA LYS A 12 15.16 0.42 -15.68
C LYS A 12 14.84 -0.47 -16.89
N ALA A 13 14.97 -1.79 -16.74
CA ALA A 13 14.68 -2.74 -17.80
C ALA A 13 13.17 -2.88 -18.07
N TYR A 14 12.31 -2.36 -17.19
CA TYR A 14 10.86 -2.33 -17.42
C TYR A 14 10.49 -1.49 -18.65
N ARG A 15 11.16 -0.33 -18.84
CA ARG A 15 10.92 0.52 -20.02
C ARG A 15 11.29 -0.18 -21.32
N LEU A 16 12.40 -0.92 -21.32
CA LEU A 16 12.81 -1.71 -22.49
C LEU A 16 11.82 -2.83 -22.81
N LEU A 17 11.18 -3.41 -21.79
CA LEU A 17 10.13 -4.41 -22.00
C LEU A 17 8.85 -3.78 -22.54
N GLU A 18 8.47 -2.59 -22.08
CA GLU A 18 7.35 -1.82 -22.65
C GLU A 18 7.64 -1.49 -24.13
N ASP A 19 8.85 -1.01 -24.45
CA ASP A 19 9.26 -0.74 -25.82
C ASP A 19 9.20 -1.99 -26.72
N LEU A 20 9.61 -3.16 -26.19
CA LEU A 20 9.56 -4.44 -26.92
C LEU A 20 8.13 -4.99 -27.06
N GLU A 21 7.24 -4.68 -26.11
CA GLU A 21 5.81 -5.01 -26.17
C GLU A 21 5.09 -4.15 -27.21
N ASP A 22 5.42 -2.85 -27.29
CA ASP A 22 4.93 -1.93 -28.32
C ASP A 22 5.35 -2.37 -29.73
N LEU A 23 6.56 -2.92 -29.86
CA LEU A 23 7.06 -3.53 -31.10
C LEU A 23 6.48 -4.93 -31.38
N GLN A 24 5.60 -5.44 -30.52
CA GLN A 24 4.97 -6.77 -30.60
C GLN A 24 5.95 -7.96 -30.60
N ILE A 25 7.17 -7.76 -30.11
CA ILE A 25 8.23 -8.79 -30.07
C ILE A 25 8.02 -9.71 -28.87
N ILE A 26 7.58 -9.14 -27.75
CA ILE A 26 7.29 -9.87 -26.51
C ILE A 26 5.88 -9.53 -26.04
N LYS A 27 5.29 -10.44 -25.26
CA LYS A 27 4.00 -10.22 -24.60
C LYS A 27 4.15 -10.59 -23.15
N VAL A 28 3.86 -9.65 -22.24
CA VAL A 28 3.96 -9.93 -20.80
C VAL A 28 2.75 -10.77 -20.37
N LEU A 29 2.95 -12.07 -20.16
CA LEU A 29 1.86 -13.01 -19.88
C LEU A 29 1.36 -12.98 -18.43
N THR A 30 2.23 -12.65 -17.48
CA THR A 30 1.88 -12.65 -16.05
C THR A 30 2.54 -11.46 -15.37
N LYS A 31 1.76 -10.40 -15.14
CA LYS A 31 2.13 -9.36 -14.20
C LYS A 31 1.86 -9.94 -12.81
N SER A 32 2.90 -10.33 -12.10
CA SER A 32 2.82 -10.61 -10.66
C SER A 32 2.57 -9.28 -9.94
N ILE A 33 1.35 -8.77 -10.03
CA ILE A 33 0.90 -7.66 -9.20
C ILE A 33 0.71 -8.31 -7.83
N GLN A 34 1.74 -8.24 -6.97
CA GLN A 34 1.53 -8.56 -5.56
C GLN A 34 0.35 -7.69 -5.12
N PRO A 35 -0.75 -8.28 -4.64
CA PRO A 35 -1.87 -7.49 -4.14
C PRO A 35 -1.31 -6.59 -3.05
N GLN A 36 -1.44 -5.27 -3.23
CA GLN A 36 -1.08 -4.32 -2.17
C GLN A 36 -1.83 -4.75 -0.92
N GLN A 37 -1.06 -5.17 0.10
CA GLN A 37 -1.63 -5.61 1.37
C GLN A 37 -2.51 -4.47 1.89
N LYS A 38 -3.78 -4.78 2.21
CA LYS A 38 -4.70 -3.75 2.70
C LYS A 38 -4.11 -3.18 3.97
N LEU A 39 -3.98 -1.84 4.03
CA LEU A 39 -3.37 -1.18 5.19
C LEU A 39 -4.13 -1.51 6.48
N SER A 40 -5.45 -1.72 6.40
CA SER A 40 -6.27 -2.20 7.50
C SER A 40 -5.76 -3.52 8.09
N GLU A 41 -5.36 -4.48 7.26
CA GLU A 41 -4.82 -5.77 7.69
C GLU A 41 -3.40 -5.63 8.27
N LYS A 42 -2.60 -4.68 7.74
CA LYS A 42 -1.24 -4.42 8.22
C LYS A 42 -1.22 -3.82 9.63
N TYR A 43 -2.17 -2.93 9.94
CA TYR A 43 -2.20 -2.17 11.18
C TYR A 43 -3.24 -2.68 12.20
N SER A 44 -4.11 -3.63 11.83
CA SER A 44 -5.04 -4.26 12.78
C SER A 44 -4.31 -4.94 13.93
N GLY A 45 -4.74 -4.68 15.17
CA GLY A 45 -4.16 -5.25 16.39
C GLY A 45 -2.73 -4.79 16.71
N LYS A 46 -2.16 -3.84 15.97
CA LYS A 46 -0.83 -3.26 16.27
C LYS A 46 -0.87 -2.22 17.39
N LEU A 47 -2.05 -1.67 17.68
CA LEU A 47 -2.27 -0.76 18.79
C LEU A 47 -2.88 -1.56 19.95
N PRO A 48 -2.18 -1.66 21.09
CA PRO A 48 -2.72 -2.20 22.32
C PRO A 48 -3.99 -1.45 22.75
N THR A 49 -4.98 -2.18 23.28
CA THR A 49 -6.30 -1.63 23.59
C THR A 49 -6.24 -0.56 24.69
N ASP A 50 -5.36 -0.76 25.67
CA ASP A 50 -5.06 0.20 26.75
C ASP A 50 -4.55 1.54 26.20
N VAL A 51 -3.58 1.49 25.29
CA VAL A 51 -3.04 2.71 24.65
C VAL A 51 -4.09 3.38 23.76
N ALA A 52 -4.94 2.60 23.09
CA ALA A 52 -6.02 3.13 22.27
C ALA A 52 -7.06 3.89 23.11
N ASP A 53 -7.44 3.32 24.26
CA ASP A 53 -8.42 3.90 25.17
C ASP A 53 -7.89 5.19 25.80
N ASP A 54 -6.62 5.21 26.23
CA ASP A 54 -5.98 6.41 26.80
C ASP A 54 -5.90 7.55 25.77
N LEU A 55 -5.52 7.25 24.53
CA LEU A 55 -5.49 8.24 23.45
C LEU A 55 -6.89 8.77 23.13
N GLN A 56 -7.89 7.87 23.10
CA GLN A 56 -9.26 8.26 22.84
C GLN A 56 -9.82 9.15 23.94
N ASN A 57 -9.51 8.84 25.21
CA ASN A 57 -9.88 9.64 26.37
C ASN A 57 -9.24 11.03 26.33
N TYR A 58 -7.94 11.10 26.01
CA TYR A 58 -7.23 12.37 25.85
C TYR A 58 -7.85 13.24 24.76
N VAL A 59 -8.14 12.66 23.59
CA VAL A 59 -8.78 13.38 22.47
C VAL A 59 -10.17 13.88 22.84
N ASN A 60 -10.96 13.07 23.55
CA ASN A 60 -12.29 13.47 24.00
C ASN A 60 -12.22 14.63 24.99
N HIS A 61 -11.32 14.53 25.98
CA HIS A 61 -11.08 15.60 26.94
C HIS A 61 -10.69 16.91 26.25
N SER A 62 -9.75 16.86 25.31
CA SER A 62 -9.37 18.06 24.53
C SER A 62 -10.54 18.62 23.73
N ARG A 63 -11.40 17.79 23.13
CA ARG A 63 -12.59 18.28 22.40
C ARG A 63 -13.58 18.97 23.33
N ASP A 64 -13.79 18.42 24.52
CA ASP A 64 -14.69 18.99 25.52
C ASP A 64 -14.18 20.35 26.01
N GLU A 65 -12.86 20.47 26.24
CA GLU A 65 -12.24 21.75 26.60
C GLU A 65 -12.43 22.83 25.53
N TRP A 66 -12.28 22.46 24.24
CA TRP A 66 -12.50 23.38 23.12
C TRP A 66 -13.97 23.77 22.96
N ASN A 67 -14.90 22.83 23.13
CA ASN A 67 -16.34 23.12 23.07
C ASN A 67 -16.77 24.05 24.21
N ASN A 68 -16.20 23.88 25.41
CA ASN A 68 -16.50 24.72 26.57
C ASN A 68 -15.92 26.13 26.48
N HIS A 69 -14.84 26.34 25.71
CA HIS A 69 -14.26 27.67 25.44
C HIS A 69 -14.93 28.42 24.27
N SER A 70 -15.88 27.81 23.57
CA SER A 70 -16.56 28.41 22.41
C SER A 70 -17.84 29.20 22.76
N ILE A 71 -17.96 29.72 23.98
CA ILE A 71 -19.10 30.52 24.47
C ILE A 71 -18.72 32.00 24.58
#